data_AF-A0A6N6MI64-F1
#
_entry.id   AF-A0A6N6MI64-F1
#
_cell.length_a   1.000
_cell.length_b   1.000
_cell.length_c   1.000
_cell.angle_alpha   90.00
_cell.angle_beta   90.00
_cell.angle_gamma   90.00
#
_symmetry.space_group_name_H-M   'P 1'
#
loop_
_entity.id
_entity.type
_entity.pdbx_description
1 polymer ?
#
loop_
_entity_poly.entity_id
_entity_poly.type
_entity_poly.pdbx_seq_one_letter_code
_entity_poly.pdbx_strand_id
1 'polypeptide(L)'
;MAEEKRLQEEIAASALAESERLRKEEEARLAEENRLKQEQEAAALAEAARLKAEKEEALKAIAPKDEATKQMNDVARSLHESSKEQEELIDKLKEKVAIKQQDLDDLIEENNLSEQGIVKAPKAFKSISAENRELEELTNEIDNIVAAQNNKIRRLDRIYKERLSEVSDPNDATNKFYKRRIEELKSQQVEVLQIRQGSIFKIQELKEEIKEERKRRIKRALYDNDEERYQKDRAALNVIRQNTPVSSQPLTADDFDYGEELSNIQIVKGIKHVEEGYYLVVAVHTDTDKRDEFLRKAVASGQKDINFFFDVNTSKYYIYYEHYDGMSNAQNALGSKGNKPFNSKMSIVKIEK
;
A
#
# COMPACT_ATOMS: atom_id res chain seq x y z
N MET A 1 -34.75 -29.73 20.87
CA MET A 1 -35.23 -28.33 21.01
C MET A 1 -34.72 -27.61 22.26
N ALA A 2 -35.16 -27.88 23.49
CA ALA A 2 -34.66 -27.13 24.68
C ALA A 2 -33.19 -27.45 25.05
N GLU A 3 -32.77 -28.70 24.83
CA GLU A 3 -31.42 -29.18 25.14
C GLU A 3 -30.38 -28.76 24.08
N GLU A 4 -30.75 -28.78 22.79
CA GLU A 4 -29.92 -28.23 21.70
C GLU A 4 -29.70 -26.72 21.82
N LYS A 5 -30.72 -25.97 22.25
CA LYS A 5 -30.61 -24.52 22.42
C LYS A 5 -29.67 -24.18 23.59
N ARG A 6 -29.72 -24.96 24.68
CA ARG A 6 -28.77 -24.85 25.79
C ARG A 6 -27.34 -25.22 25.38
N LEU A 7 -27.16 -26.26 24.57
CA LEU A 7 -25.85 -26.66 24.07
C LEU A 7 -25.25 -25.60 23.13
N GLN A 8 -26.06 -24.97 22.26
CA GLN A 8 -25.62 -23.86 21.42
C GLN A 8 -25.28 -22.60 22.23
N GLU A 9 -26.07 -22.27 23.25
CA GLU A 9 -25.79 -21.14 24.16
C GLU A 9 -24.51 -21.37 24.97
N GLU A 10 -24.24 -22.61 25.40
CA GLU A 10 -23.02 -22.98 26.13
C GLU A 10 -21.77 -22.96 25.23
N ILE A 11 -21.87 -23.43 23.98
CA ILE A 11 -20.79 -23.31 22.99
C ILE A 11 -20.53 -21.83 22.65
N ALA A 12 -21.57 -21.02 22.46
CA ALA A 12 -21.43 -19.59 22.20
C ALA A 12 -20.81 -18.85 23.38
N ALA A 13 -21.22 -19.17 24.62
CA ALA A 13 -20.65 -18.59 25.83
C ALA A 13 -19.18 -18.99 26.04
N SER A 14 -18.83 -20.25 25.77
CA SER A 14 -17.45 -20.73 25.83
C SER A 14 -16.57 -20.06 24.77
N ALA A 15 -17.07 -19.90 23.53
CA ALA A 15 -16.37 -19.22 22.46
C ALA A 15 -16.16 -17.72 22.78
N LEU A 16 -17.16 -17.07 23.39
CA LEU A 16 -17.04 -15.67 23.82
C LEU A 16 -16.00 -15.51 24.94
N ALA A 17 -16.00 -16.43 25.92
CA ALA A 17 -15.06 -16.41 27.03
C ALA A 17 -13.62 -16.69 26.57
N GLU A 18 -13.43 -17.62 25.62
CA GLU A 18 -12.13 -17.89 25.01
C GLU A 18 -11.62 -16.70 24.18
N SER A 19 -12.51 -16.07 23.41
CA SER A 19 -12.21 -14.82 22.67
C SER A 19 -11.79 -13.69 23.60
N GLU A 20 -12.50 -13.45 24.71
CA GLU A 20 -12.10 -12.44 25.69
C GLU A 20 -10.76 -12.76 26.37
N ARG A 21 -10.49 -14.04 26.63
CA ARG A 21 -9.24 -14.47 27.26
C ARG A 21 -8.05 -14.25 26.33
N LEU A 22 -8.18 -14.62 25.06
CA LEU A 22 -7.18 -14.36 24.01
C LEU A 22 -6.93 -12.86 23.86
N ARG A 23 -7.99 -12.04 23.87
CA ARG A 23 -7.86 -10.58 23.78
C ARG A 23 -7.06 -10.00 24.94
N LYS A 24 -7.33 -10.43 26.18
CA LYS A 24 -6.60 -9.96 27.37
C LYS A 24 -5.15 -10.42 27.40
N GLU A 25 -4.88 -11.65 26.97
CA GLU A 25 -3.53 -12.20 26.90
C GLU A 25 -2.68 -11.44 25.86
N GLU A 26 -3.29 -11.11 24.71
CA GLU A 26 -2.65 -10.32 23.67
C GLU A 26 -2.46 -8.85 24.06
N GLU A 27 -3.45 -8.22 24.70
CA GLU A 27 -3.32 -6.87 25.28
C GLU A 27 -2.16 -6.80 26.29
N ALA A 28 -2.01 -7.83 27.14
CA ALA A 28 -0.91 -7.92 28.09
C ALA A 28 0.46 -8.10 27.40
N ARG A 29 0.52 -8.93 26.34
CA ARG A 29 1.74 -9.11 25.53
C ARG A 29 2.17 -7.80 24.85
N LEU A 30 1.21 -7.08 24.27
CA LEU A 30 1.42 -5.76 23.65
C LEU A 30 1.90 -4.72 24.68
N ALA A 31 1.31 -4.70 25.87
CA ALA A 31 1.74 -3.80 26.94
C ALA A 31 3.19 -4.06 27.38
N GLU A 32 3.56 -5.33 27.53
CA GLU A 32 4.93 -5.73 27.88
C GLU A 32 5.93 -5.39 26.75
N GLU A 33 5.59 -5.67 25.49
CA GLU A 33 6.42 -5.33 24.34
C GLU A 33 6.63 -3.81 24.24
N ASN A 34 5.58 -3.02 24.43
CA ASN A 34 5.67 -1.56 24.43
C ASN A 34 6.55 -1.04 25.57
N ARG A 35 6.47 -1.66 26.77
CA ARG A 35 7.34 -1.30 27.89
C ARG A 35 8.81 -1.58 27.58
N LEU A 36 9.11 -2.74 27.00
CA LEU A 36 10.48 -3.11 26.61
C LEU A 36 11.04 -2.16 25.53
N LYS A 37 10.22 -1.78 24.53
CA LYS A 37 10.62 -0.79 23.53
C LYS A 37 10.94 0.56 24.15
N GLN A 38 10.09 1.05 25.06
CA GLN A 38 10.31 2.32 25.76
C GLN A 38 11.59 2.31 26.61
N GLU A 39 11.88 1.20 27.29
CA GLU A 39 13.09 1.06 28.10
C GLU A 39 14.36 1.06 27.22
N GLN A 40 14.33 0.36 26.08
CA GLN A 40 15.43 0.36 25.11
C GLN A 40 15.64 1.75 24.49
N GLU A 41 14.57 2.43 24.10
CA GLU A 41 14.64 3.79 23.56
C GLU A 41 15.21 4.78 24.60
N ALA A 42 14.78 4.68 25.86
CA ALA A 42 15.30 5.52 26.93
C ALA A 42 16.80 5.28 27.19
N ALA A 43 17.24 4.02 27.16
CA ALA A 43 18.66 3.68 27.31
C ALA A 43 19.49 4.21 26.14
N ALA A 44 19.02 4.05 24.90
CA ALA A 44 19.67 4.58 23.70
C ALA A 44 19.77 6.11 23.73
N LEU A 45 18.71 6.80 24.16
CA LEU A 45 18.70 8.26 24.30
C LEU A 45 19.73 8.74 25.33
N ALA A 46 19.84 8.03 26.46
CA ALA A 46 20.80 8.35 27.51
C ALA A 46 22.25 8.16 27.05
N GLU A 47 22.54 7.08 26.31
CA GLU A 47 23.86 6.83 25.73
C GLU A 47 24.22 7.89 24.67
N ALA A 48 23.28 8.20 23.78
CA ALA A 48 23.45 9.26 22.78
C ALA A 48 23.73 10.62 23.43
N ALA A 49 23.02 10.97 24.51
CA ALA A 49 23.25 12.19 25.27
C ALA A 49 24.66 12.23 25.91
N ARG A 50 25.13 11.11 26.47
CA ARG A 50 26.50 11.00 27.01
C ARG A 50 27.56 11.19 25.93
N LEU A 51 27.42 10.51 24.79
CA LEU A 51 28.35 10.65 23.65
C LEU A 51 28.36 12.08 23.08
N LYS A 52 27.21 12.77 23.08
CA LYS A 52 27.13 14.19 22.70
C LYS A 52 27.90 15.08 23.66
N ALA A 53 27.71 14.90 24.97
CA ALA A 53 28.42 15.67 26.00
C ALA A 53 29.94 15.47 25.91
N GLU A 54 30.40 14.23 25.73
CA GLU A 54 31.82 13.91 25.57
C GLU A 54 32.43 14.58 24.32
N LYS A 55 31.73 14.56 23.18
CA LYS A 55 32.17 15.25 21.96
C LYS A 55 32.28 16.76 22.15
N GLU A 56 31.33 17.36 22.87
CA GLU A 56 31.34 18.80 23.16
C GLU A 56 32.49 19.19 24.11
N GLU A 57 32.79 18.34 25.09
CA GLU A 57 33.89 18.53 26.03
C GLU A 57 35.26 18.36 25.35
N ALA A 58 35.38 17.38 24.44
CA ALA A 58 36.58 17.19 23.62
C ALA A 58 36.89 18.39 22.70
N LEU A 59 35.85 19.07 22.20
CA LEU A 59 36.00 20.33 21.44
C LEU A 59 36.52 21.48 22.32
N LYS A 60 36.10 21.55 23.59
CA LYS A 60 36.57 22.58 24.55
C LYS A 60 38.02 22.35 24.98
N ALA A 61 38.50 21.10 24.93
CA ALA A 61 39.87 20.73 25.31
C ALA A 61 40.95 21.18 24.30
N ILE A 62 40.58 21.51 23.05
CA ILE A 62 41.51 22.03 22.04
C ILE A 62 41.67 23.55 22.21
N ALA A 63 42.67 23.96 22.98
CA ALA A 63 43.00 25.38 23.14
C ALA A 63 43.47 26.00 21.80
N PRO A 64 42.96 27.16 21.39
CA PRO A 64 43.35 27.82 20.15
C PRO A 64 44.79 28.33 20.27
N LYS A 65 45.73 27.62 19.65
CA LYS A 65 47.16 27.99 19.58
C LYS A 65 47.51 28.85 18.36
N ASP A 66 46.63 28.85 17.36
CA ASP A 66 46.77 29.54 16.08
C ASP A 66 45.37 29.92 15.54
N GLU A 67 45.34 30.84 14.58
CA GLU A 67 44.08 31.36 14.00
C GLU A 67 43.29 30.25 13.28
N ALA A 68 43.98 29.32 12.62
CA ALA A 68 43.34 28.18 11.97
C ALA A 68 42.60 27.29 12.99
N THR A 69 43.18 27.03 14.16
CA THR A 69 42.56 26.27 15.25
C THR A 69 41.32 26.98 15.78
N LYS A 70 41.36 28.31 15.90
CA LYS A 70 40.18 29.09 16.28
C LYS A 70 39.04 28.94 15.27
N GLN A 71 39.35 29.07 13.98
CA GLN A 71 38.35 28.90 12.92
C GLN A 71 37.81 27.46 12.84
N MET A 72 38.66 26.45 13.02
CA MET A 72 38.22 25.05 13.08
C MET A 72 37.30 24.79 14.28
N ASN A 73 37.61 25.34 15.46
CA ASN A 73 36.76 25.26 16.65
C ASN A 73 35.37 25.86 16.39
N ASP A 74 35.31 27.02 15.76
CA ASP A 74 34.04 27.69 15.46
C ASP A 74 33.21 26.90 14.42
N VAL A 75 33.84 26.40 13.37
CA VAL A 75 33.16 25.53 12.38
C VAL A 75 32.68 24.23 13.01
N ALA A 76 33.49 23.61 13.86
CA ALA A 76 33.15 22.36 14.52
C ALA A 76 32.01 22.52 15.55
N ARG A 77 31.94 23.66 16.25
CA ARG A 77 30.81 24.00 17.12
C ARG A 77 29.51 24.17 16.31
N SER A 78 29.57 24.94 15.22
CA SER A 78 28.42 25.12 14.33
C SER A 78 27.97 23.83 13.65
N LEU A 79 28.90 22.92 13.36
CA LEU A 79 28.58 21.57 12.88
C LEU A 79 27.81 20.78 13.94
N HIS A 80 28.32 20.74 15.18
CA HIS A 80 27.68 20.04 16.29
C HIS A 80 26.24 20.54 16.54
N GLU A 81 26.02 21.84 16.50
CA GLU A 81 24.67 22.43 16.64
C GLU A 81 23.74 21.95 15.52
N SER A 82 24.15 22.07 14.25
CA SER A 82 23.33 21.60 13.11
C SER A 82 23.17 20.08 13.02
N SER A 83 24.04 19.30 13.67
CA SER A 83 23.89 17.84 13.75
C SER A 83 22.71 17.44 14.62
N LYS A 84 22.33 18.25 15.62
CA LYS A 84 21.14 17.98 16.46
C LYS A 84 19.87 18.04 15.64
N GLU A 85 19.70 19.10 14.87
CA GLU A 85 18.55 19.28 13.98
C GLU A 85 18.50 18.17 12.90
N GLN A 86 19.64 17.77 12.34
CA GLN A 86 19.68 16.67 11.37
C GLN A 86 19.23 15.34 12.00
N GLU A 87 19.67 15.05 13.21
CA GLU A 87 19.27 13.83 13.94
C GLU A 87 17.77 13.82 14.22
N GLU A 88 17.20 14.95 14.67
CA GLU A 88 15.76 15.08 14.89
C GLU A 88 14.94 14.85 13.61
N LEU A 89 15.40 15.38 12.46
CA LEU A 89 14.73 15.16 11.18
C LEU A 89 14.81 13.68 10.73
N ILE A 90 15.95 13.04 10.97
CA ILE A 90 16.13 11.61 10.66
C ILE A 90 15.26 10.74 11.56
N ASP A 91 15.12 11.08 12.84
CA ASP A 91 14.26 10.34 13.76
C ASP A 91 12.79 10.51 13.42
N LYS A 92 12.35 11.72 13.04
CA LYS A 92 11.00 11.93 12.46
C LYS A 92 10.77 11.07 11.22
N LEU A 93 11.77 10.92 10.35
CA LEU A 93 11.63 10.08 9.16
C LEU A 93 11.48 8.60 9.53
N LYS A 94 12.24 8.10 10.50
CA LYS A 94 12.08 6.73 11.03
C LYS A 94 10.70 6.53 11.66
N GLU A 95 10.21 7.50 12.42
CA GLU A 95 8.88 7.47 13.02
C GLU A 95 7.78 7.36 11.94
N LYS A 96 7.91 8.09 10.82
CA LYS A 96 6.99 7.96 9.68
C LYS A 96 7.00 6.55 9.07
N VAL A 97 8.16 5.89 9.00
CA VAL A 97 8.25 4.48 8.57
C VAL A 97 7.49 3.59 9.56
N ALA A 98 7.73 3.76 10.86
CA ALA A 98 7.10 2.95 11.92
C ALA A 98 5.57 3.10 11.94
N ILE A 99 5.06 4.34 11.86
CA ILE A 99 3.62 4.61 11.78
C ILE A 99 3.01 3.93 10.55
N LYS A 100 3.68 4.00 9.39
CA LYS A 100 3.16 3.36 8.18
C LYS A 100 3.20 1.84 8.24
N GLN A 101 4.20 1.25 8.90
CA GLN A 101 4.24 -0.18 9.18
C GLN A 101 3.06 -0.57 10.08
N GLN A 102 2.82 0.19 11.14
CA GLN A 102 1.68 -0.03 12.02
C GLN A 102 0.34 0.08 11.26
N ASP A 103 0.20 1.04 10.35
CA ASP A 103 -1.01 1.16 9.51
C ASP A 103 -1.26 -0.08 8.63
N LEU A 104 -0.19 -0.72 8.15
CA LEU A 104 -0.28 -1.98 7.42
C LEU A 104 -0.68 -3.12 8.34
N ASP A 105 0.00 -3.28 9.46
CA ASP A 105 -0.25 -4.35 10.43
C ASP A 105 -1.70 -4.28 10.95
N ASP A 106 -2.16 -3.07 11.25
CA ASP A 106 -3.54 -2.79 11.65
C ASP A 106 -4.55 -3.18 10.57
N LEU A 107 -4.25 -2.92 9.29
CA LEU A 107 -5.12 -3.25 8.18
C LEU A 107 -5.17 -4.77 7.93
N ILE A 108 -4.04 -5.46 8.08
CA ILE A 108 -3.95 -6.92 8.01
C ILE A 108 -4.77 -7.54 9.15
N GLU A 109 -4.64 -7.02 10.38
CA GLU A 109 -5.40 -7.48 11.54
C GLU A 109 -6.91 -7.29 11.33
N GLU A 110 -7.34 -6.09 10.90
CA GLU A 110 -8.74 -5.81 10.59
C GLU A 110 -9.30 -6.78 9.54
N ASN A 111 -8.54 -7.06 8.49
CA ASN A 111 -8.96 -7.99 7.45
C ASN A 111 -9.03 -9.43 7.95
N ASN A 112 -8.05 -9.89 8.72
CA ASN A 112 -8.04 -11.25 9.28
C ASN A 112 -9.17 -11.46 10.30
N LEU A 113 -9.44 -10.49 11.18
CA LEU A 113 -10.57 -10.55 12.12
C LEU A 113 -11.91 -10.55 11.39
N SER A 114 -12.03 -9.69 10.38
CA SER A 114 -13.19 -9.71 9.49
C SER A 114 -13.35 -11.09 8.85
N GLU A 115 -12.27 -11.79 8.49
CA GLU A 115 -12.30 -13.15 7.89
C GLU A 115 -12.85 -14.20 8.84
N GLN A 116 -12.74 -13.95 10.15
CA GLN A 116 -13.32 -14.79 11.19
C GLN A 116 -14.75 -14.34 11.58
N GLY A 117 -15.32 -13.35 10.90
CA GLY A 117 -16.64 -12.79 11.21
C GLY A 117 -16.66 -11.83 12.41
N ILE A 118 -15.48 -11.39 12.88
CA ILE A 118 -15.34 -10.49 14.02
C ILE A 118 -15.30 -9.05 13.51
N VAL A 119 -16.32 -8.25 13.85
CA VAL A 119 -16.42 -6.85 13.42
C VAL A 119 -15.65 -5.95 14.39
N LYS A 120 -14.56 -5.33 13.91
CA LYS A 120 -13.83 -4.26 14.61
C LYS A 120 -14.35 -2.90 14.14
N ALA A 121 -14.41 -1.92 15.04
CA ALA A 121 -14.76 -0.56 14.67
C ALA A 121 -13.72 0.01 13.70
N PRO A 122 -14.13 0.68 12.60
CA PRO A 122 -13.18 1.25 11.65
C PRO A 122 -12.31 2.30 12.32
N LYS A 123 -10.99 2.22 12.12
CA LYS A 123 -10.06 3.27 12.56
C LYS A 123 -10.30 4.57 11.81
N ALA A 124 -9.93 5.68 12.44
CA ALA A 124 -10.06 7.01 11.83
C ALA A 124 -9.29 7.09 10.50
N PHE A 125 -9.92 7.67 9.49
CA PHE A 125 -9.29 7.84 8.18
C PHE A 125 -8.16 8.88 8.25
N LYS A 126 -6.94 8.48 7.88
CA LYS A 126 -5.82 9.40 7.69
C LYS A 126 -5.76 9.89 6.24
N SER A 127 -5.50 11.18 6.06
CA SER A 127 -5.43 11.79 4.72
C SER A 127 -4.11 11.46 4.03
N ILE A 128 -4.17 10.64 2.99
CA ILE A 128 -3.01 10.24 2.16
C ILE A 128 -2.30 11.48 1.57
N SER A 129 -3.08 12.48 1.15
CA SER A 129 -2.52 13.71 0.57
C SER A 129 -1.76 14.56 1.60
N ALA A 130 -2.22 14.59 2.86
CA ALA A 130 -1.52 15.28 3.93
C ALA A 130 -0.22 14.55 4.29
N GLU A 131 -0.28 13.23 4.45
CA GLU A 131 0.90 12.40 4.75
C GLU A 131 1.99 12.51 3.67
N ASN A 132 1.60 12.52 2.39
CA ASN A 132 2.55 12.68 1.29
C ASN A 132 3.22 14.05 1.31
N ARG A 133 2.46 15.11 1.60
CA ARG A 133 3.02 16.46 1.71
C ARG A 133 4.02 16.55 2.87
N GLU A 134 3.65 16.03 4.04
CA GLU A 134 4.53 16.02 5.21
C GLU A 134 5.83 15.24 4.93
N LEU A 135 5.76 14.13 4.18
CA LEU A 135 6.94 13.36 3.80
C LEU A 135 7.84 14.10 2.79
N GLU A 136 7.24 14.77 1.82
CA GLU A 136 7.98 15.59 0.85
C GLU A 136 8.67 16.77 1.55
N GLU A 137 7.97 17.48 2.43
CA GLU A 137 8.52 18.56 3.26
C GLU A 137 9.69 18.06 4.11
N LEU A 138 9.50 16.97 4.85
CA LEU A 138 10.55 16.36 5.68
C LEU A 138 11.77 15.93 4.84
N THR A 139 11.54 15.36 3.66
CA THR A 139 12.63 14.94 2.76
C THR A 139 13.44 16.15 2.29
N ASN A 140 12.77 17.25 1.94
CA ASN A 140 13.41 18.49 1.53
C ASN A 140 14.19 19.15 2.67
N GLU A 141 13.65 19.16 3.89
CA GLU A 141 14.36 19.65 5.09
C GLU A 141 15.65 18.86 5.34
N ILE A 142 15.59 17.52 5.23
CA ILE A 142 16.76 16.65 5.36
C ILE A 142 17.79 16.95 4.26
N ASP A 143 17.37 17.13 3.01
CA ASP A 143 18.28 17.42 1.91
C ASP A 143 19.00 18.76 2.10
N ASN A 144 18.26 19.78 2.53
CA ASN A 144 18.80 21.10 2.81
C ASN A 144 19.84 21.05 3.95
N ILE A 145 19.54 20.37 5.05
CA ILE A 145 20.47 20.30 6.18
C ILE A 145 21.71 19.45 5.86
N VAL A 146 21.55 18.36 5.12
CA VAL A 146 22.67 17.53 4.64
C VAL A 146 23.58 18.35 3.73
N ALA A 147 23.02 19.13 2.80
CA ALA A 147 23.79 20.01 1.94
C ALA A 147 24.56 21.07 2.74
N ALA A 148 23.90 21.72 3.71
CA ALA A 148 24.51 22.70 4.59
C ALA A 148 25.66 22.09 5.44
N GLN A 149 25.45 20.91 6.01
CA GLN A 149 26.48 20.21 6.78
C GLN A 149 27.67 19.80 5.91
N ASN A 150 27.43 19.24 4.73
CA ASN A 150 28.50 18.89 3.80
C ASN A 150 29.36 20.10 3.42
N ASN A 151 28.76 21.29 3.24
CA ASN A 151 29.49 22.52 3.01
C ASN A 151 30.36 22.93 4.21
N LYS A 152 29.83 22.82 5.44
CA LYS A 152 30.59 23.07 6.66
C LYS A 152 31.75 22.07 6.84
N ILE A 153 31.54 20.79 6.55
CA ILE A 153 32.59 19.75 6.60
C ILE A 153 33.69 20.06 5.58
N ARG A 154 33.35 20.46 4.35
CA ARG A 154 34.33 20.89 3.34
C ARG A 154 35.12 22.12 3.80
N ARG A 155 34.46 23.08 4.46
CA ARG A 155 35.13 24.24 5.05
C ARG A 155 36.11 23.82 6.16
N LEU A 156 35.70 22.92 7.05
CA LEU A 156 36.56 22.39 8.11
C LEU A 156 37.78 21.65 7.53
N ASP A 157 37.57 20.81 6.52
CA ASP A 157 38.61 20.06 5.81
C ASP A 157 39.62 20.99 5.12
N ARG A 158 39.16 22.10 4.56
CA ARG A 158 40.02 23.13 3.97
C ARG A 158 40.89 23.84 5.03
N ILE A 159 40.29 24.32 6.12
CA ILE A 159 41.04 25.00 7.19
C ILE A 159 42.06 24.04 7.82
N TYR A 160 41.68 22.78 8.01
CA TYR A 160 42.61 21.74 8.47
C TYR A 160 43.82 21.56 7.53
N LYS A 161 43.60 21.52 6.21
CA LYS A 161 44.69 21.43 5.22
C LYS A 161 45.58 22.67 5.20
N GLU A 162 45.01 23.86 5.33
CA GLU A 162 45.75 25.12 5.47
C GLU A 162 46.65 25.07 6.70
N ARG A 163 46.10 24.67 7.87
CA ARG A 163 46.90 24.51 9.08
C ARG A 163 48.01 23.48 8.93
N LEU A 164 47.75 22.34 8.28
CA LEU A 164 48.77 21.31 8.07
C LEU A 164 49.94 21.79 7.20
N SER A 165 49.75 22.84 6.39
CA SER A 165 50.84 23.48 5.65
C SER A 165 51.73 24.37 6.52
N GLU A 166 51.17 24.98 7.57
CA GLU A 166 51.89 25.84 8.52
C GLU A 166 52.50 25.04 9.69
N VAL A 167 51.74 24.06 10.19
CA VAL A 167 52.11 23.12 11.26
C VAL A 167 52.15 21.72 10.66
N SER A 168 53.26 21.40 9.99
CA SER A 168 53.40 20.17 9.20
C SER A 168 53.44 18.87 9.98
N ASP A 169 53.60 18.91 11.32
CA ASP A 169 53.61 17.70 12.14
C ASP A 169 52.22 17.03 12.16
N PRO A 170 52.04 15.87 11.51
CA PRO A 170 50.76 15.15 11.52
C PRO A 170 50.45 14.56 12.90
N ASN A 171 51.45 14.50 13.80
CA ASN A 171 51.32 14.00 15.15
C ASN A 171 50.96 15.06 16.18
N ASP A 172 50.94 16.34 15.78
CA ASP A 172 50.42 17.42 16.61
C ASP A 172 48.99 17.09 17.09
N ALA A 173 48.72 17.38 18.37
CA ALA A 173 47.47 16.98 19.01
C ALA A 173 46.23 17.58 18.30
N THR A 174 46.33 18.83 17.85
CA THR A 174 45.26 19.52 17.12
C THR A 174 45.03 18.89 15.75
N ASN A 175 46.10 18.62 14.99
CA ASN A 175 46.00 17.95 13.69
C ASN A 175 45.38 16.55 13.82
N LYS A 176 45.84 15.73 14.77
CA LYS A 176 45.27 14.40 15.04
C LYS A 176 43.80 14.45 15.43
N PHE A 177 43.40 15.45 16.21
CA PHE A 177 42.02 15.62 16.62
C PHE A 177 41.12 15.93 15.42
N TYR A 178 41.44 16.98 14.65
CA TYR A 178 40.58 17.39 13.53
C TYR A 178 40.59 16.40 12.37
N LYS A 179 41.69 15.70 12.10
CA LYS A 179 41.71 14.62 11.11
C LYS A 179 40.65 13.57 11.43
N ARG A 180 40.68 13.02 12.65
CA ARG A 180 39.69 12.03 13.11
C ARG A 180 38.28 12.60 13.08
N ARG A 181 38.11 13.83 13.56
CA ARG A 181 36.80 14.49 13.58
C ARG A 181 36.19 14.66 12.19
N ILE A 182 36.99 15.05 11.20
CA ILE A 182 36.55 15.18 9.81
C ILE A 182 36.17 13.81 9.22
N GLU A 183 36.96 12.77 9.50
CA GLU A 183 36.67 11.39 9.07
C GLU A 183 35.34 10.89 9.67
N GLU A 184 35.12 11.09 10.98
CA GLU A 184 33.86 10.79 11.67
C GLU A 184 32.67 11.52 11.05
N LEU A 185 32.80 12.83 10.82
CA LEU A 185 31.73 13.64 10.24
C LEU A 185 31.36 13.18 8.83
N LYS A 186 32.35 12.82 8.01
CA LYS A 186 32.12 12.26 6.66
C LYS A 186 31.40 10.90 6.75
N SER A 187 31.80 10.03 7.68
CA SER A 187 31.14 8.75 7.91
C SER A 187 29.69 8.92 8.34
N GLN A 188 29.43 9.86 9.26
CA GLN A 188 28.07 10.18 9.72
C GLN A 188 27.17 10.66 8.57
N GLN A 189 27.70 11.47 7.63
CA GLN A 189 26.92 11.89 6.47
C GLN A 189 26.57 10.72 5.53
N VAL A 190 27.46 9.74 5.37
CA VAL A 190 27.17 8.53 4.59
C VAL A 190 26.03 7.74 5.25
N GLU A 191 26.09 7.55 6.56
CA GLU A 191 25.04 6.87 7.33
C GLU A 191 23.69 7.59 7.24
N VAL A 192 23.66 8.91 7.40
CA VAL A 192 22.45 9.72 7.24
C VAL A 192 21.82 9.53 5.86
N LEU A 193 22.64 9.55 4.79
CA LEU A 193 22.15 9.33 3.43
C LEU A 193 21.60 7.91 3.22
N GLN A 194 22.24 6.91 3.81
CA GLN A 194 21.77 5.52 3.77
C GLN A 194 20.43 5.36 4.50
N ILE A 195 20.30 5.90 5.71
CA ILE A 195 19.07 5.87 6.50
C ILE A 195 17.94 6.58 5.74
N ARG A 196 18.21 7.77 5.20
CA ARG A 196 17.25 8.51 4.38
C ARG A 196 16.77 7.68 3.20
N GLN A 197 17.70 7.16 2.39
CA GLN A 197 17.36 6.40 1.19
C GLN A 197 16.59 5.11 1.52
N GLY A 198 17.02 4.39 2.55
CA GLY A 198 16.36 3.18 3.02
C GLY A 198 14.95 3.44 3.55
N SER A 199 14.75 4.53 4.30
CA SER A 199 13.45 4.91 4.83
C SER A 199 12.46 5.30 3.73
N ILE A 200 12.92 6.07 2.73
CA ILE A 200 12.10 6.42 1.56
C ILE A 200 11.70 5.16 0.79
N PHE A 201 12.64 4.26 0.53
CA PHE A 201 12.35 2.99 -0.14
C PHE A 201 11.31 2.16 0.64
N LYS A 202 11.50 2.01 1.96
CA LYS A 202 10.58 1.26 2.81
C LYS A 202 9.17 1.86 2.81
N ILE A 203 9.05 3.19 2.82
CA ILE A 203 7.75 3.86 2.73
C ILE A 203 7.04 3.54 1.40
N GLN A 204 7.76 3.47 0.29
CA GLN A 204 7.16 3.12 -1.01
C GLN A 204 6.73 1.65 -1.07
N GLU A 205 7.54 0.74 -0.53
CA GLU A 205 7.16 -0.67 -0.38
C GLU A 205 5.88 -0.82 0.43
N LEU A 206 5.82 -0.20 1.62
CA LEU A 206 4.65 -0.23 2.48
C LEU A 206 3.40 0.39 1.83
N LYS A 207 3.55 1.38 0.95
CA LYS A 207 2.42 1.95 0.19
C LYS A 207 1.78 0.92 -0.74
N GLU A 208 2.59 0.11 -1.42
CA GLU A 208 2.07 -0.95 -2.29
C GLU A 208 1.48 -2.11 -1.47
N GLU A 209 2.10 -2.50 -0.35
CA GLU A 209 1.55 -3.52 0.56
C GLU A 209 0.17 -3.10 1.11
N ILE A 210 0.02 -1.87 1.59
CA ILE A 210 -1.26 -1.32 2.06
C ILE A 210 -2.32 -1.35 0.95
N LYS A 211 -1.92 -1.03 -0.29
CA LYS A 211 -2.84 -1.03 -1.44
C LYS A 211 -3.33 -2.44 -1.77
N GLU A 212 -2.45 -3.45 -1.71
CA GLU A 212 -2.86 -4.85 -1.90
C GLU A 212 -3.81 -5.32 -0.80
N GLU A 213 -3.54 -4.95 0.46
CA GLU A 213 -4.41 -5.34 1.58
C GLU A 213 -5.78 -4.62 1.51
N ARG A 214 -5.82 -3.37 1.02
CA ARG A 214 -7.09 -2.69 0.69
C ARG A 214 -7.85 -3.40 -0.43
N LYS A 215 -7.16 -3.84 -1.49
CA LYS A 215 -7.78 -4.62 -2.58
C LYS A 215 -8.36 -5.93 -2.06
N ARG A 216 -7.67 -6.63 -1.16
CA ARG A 216 -8.18 -7.86 -0.51
C ARG A 216 -9.50 -7.59 0.21
N ARG A 217 -9.57 -6.52 1.01
CA ARG A 217 -10.80 -6.10 1.70
C ARG A 217 -11.95 -5.83 0.73
N ILE A 218 -11.69 -5.10 -0.36
CA ILE A 218 -12.71 -4.77 -1.37
C ILE A 218 -13.20 -6.04 -2.07
N LYS A 219 -12.29 -6.89 -2.55
CA LYS A 219 -12.64 -8.17 -3.19
C LYS A 219 -13.52 -9.02 -2.29
N ARG A 220 -13.20 -9.07 -1.00
CA ARG A 220 -14.00 -9.81 -0.03
C ARG A 220 -15.36 -9.20 0.23
N ALA A 221 -15.45 -7.88 0.42
CA ALA A 221 -16.74 -7.22 0.55
C ALA A 221 -17.64 -7.45 -0.68
N LEU A 222 -17.05 -7.52 -1.87
CA LEU A 222 -17.77 -7.91 -3.10
C LEU A 222 -18.21 -9.39 -3.08
N TYR A 223 -17.38 -10.30 -2.55
CA TYR A 223 -17.71 -11.73 -2.44
C TYR A 223 -18.76 -12.04 -1.37
N ASP A 224 -18.66 -11.40 -0.20
CA ASP A 224 -19.60 -11.59 0.91
C ASP A 224 -20.99 -11.04 0.53
N ASN A 225 -21.03 -9.99 -0.30
CA ASN A 225 -22.29 -9.44 -0.82
C ASN A 225 -22.69 -9.95 -2.21
N ASP A 226 -22.08 -11.04 -2.67
CA ASP A 226 -22.30 -11.60 -4.01
C ASP A 226 -23.76 -12.05 -4.20
N GLU A 227 -24.41 -12.57 -3.16
CA GLU A 227 -25.82 -12.96 -3.24
C GLU A 227 -26.74 -11.74 -3.43
N GLU A 228 -26.59 -10.69 -2.61
CA GLU A 228 -27.42 -9.47 -2.74
C GLU A 228 -27.17 -8.79 -4.10
N ARG A 229 -25.91 -8.76 -4.55
CA ARG A 229 -25.54 -8.27 -5.89
C ARG A 229 -26.21 -9.09 -6.98
N TYR A 230 -26.11 -10.42 -6.92
CA TYR A 230 -26.75 -11.31 -7.88
C TYR A 230 -28.24 -11.02 -7.97
N GLN A 231 -28.95 -10.92 -6.83
CA GLN A 231 -30.38 -10.63 -6.83
C GLN A 231 -30.72 -9.27 -7.47
N LYS A 232 -29.95 -8.22 -7.17
CA LYS A 232 -30.11 -6.89 -7.80
C LYS A 232 -29.86 -6.94 -9.30
N ASP A 233 -28.80 -7.62 -9.71
CA ASP A 233 -28.40 -7.78 -11.10
C ASP A 233 -29.44 -8.57 -11.91
N ARG A 234 -30.02 -9.63 -11.33
CA ARG A 234 -31.14 -10.37 -11.91
C ARG A 234 -32.40 -9.50 -12.05
N ALA A 235 -32.71 -8.69 -11.04
CA ALA A 235 -33.86 -7.79 -11.09
C ALA A 235 -33.69 -6.73 -12.19
N ALA A 236 -32.51 -6.11 -12.29
CA ALA A 236 -32.19 -5.14 -13.34
C ALA A 236 -32.30 -5.74 -14.75
N LEU A 237 -31.74 -6.94 -14.96
CA LEU A 237 -31.85 -7.63 -16.24
C LEU A 237 -33.30 -7.94 -16.62
N ASN A 238 -34.12 -8.37 -15.65
CA ASN A 238 -35.54 -8.65 -15.89
C ASN A 238 -36.30 -7.37 -16.30
N VAL A 239 -36.04 -6.25 -15.62
CA VAL A 239 -36.61 -4.94 -15.98
C VAL A 239 -36.20 -4.53 -17.39
N ILE A 240 -34.92 -4.69 -17.75
CA ILE A 240 -34.42 -4.39 -19.11
C ILE A 240 -35.13 -5.25 -20.15
N ARG A 241 -35.24 -6.57 -19.94
CA ARG A 241 -35.88 -7.49 -20.88
C ARG A 241 -37.37 -7.20 -21.07
N GLN A 242 -38.07 -6.75 -20.03
CA GLN A 242 -39.51 -6.47 -20.08
C GLN A 242 -39.85 -5.10 -20.66
N ASN A 243 -39.04 -4.08 -20.35
CA ASN A 243 -39.38 -2.68 -20.65
C ASN A 243 -38.66 -2.14 -21.89
N THR A 244 -37.73 -2.88 -22.49
CA THR A 244 -37.02 -2.43 -23.70
C THR A 244 -37.80 -2.86 -24.95
N PRO A 245 -38.40 -1.92 -25.69
CA PRO A 245 -39.04 -2.24 -26.96
C PRO A 245 -38.00 -2.60 -28.03
N VAL A 246 -38.41 -3.41 -29.00
CA VAL A 246 -37.59 -3.67 -30.20
C VAL A 246 -37.46 -2.36 -30.99
N SER A 247 -36.24 -2.03 -31.38
CA SER A 247 -35.96 -0.81 -32.14
C SER A 247 -36.59 -0.88 -33.53
N SER A 248 -37.23 0.22 -33.96
CA SER A 248 -37.72 0.38 -35.33
C SER A 248 -36.61 0.67 -36.34
N GLN A 249 -35.45 1.13 -35.87
CA GLN A 249 -34.25 1.34 -36.69
C GLN A 249 -33.21 0.25 -36.38
N PRO A 250 -32.64 -0.42 -37.41
CA PRO A 250 -31.60 -1.42 -37.19
C PRO A 250 -30.37 -0.79 -36.52
N LEU A 251 -29.95 -1.38 -35.41
CA LEU A 251 -28.69 -1.03 -34.75
C LEU A 251 -27.51 -1.65 -35.49
N THR A 252 -26.37 -0.96 -35.45
CA THR A 252 -25.09 -1.34 -36.06
C THR A 252 -24.06 -1.66 -34.98
N ALA A 253 -22.90 -2.20 -35.38
CA ALA A 253 -21.83 -2.52 -34.43
C ALA A 253 -21.31 -1.30 -33.67
N ASP A 254 -21.26 -0.14 -34.33
CA ASP A 254 -20.74 1.11 -33.77
C ASP A 254 -21.66 1.68 -32.67
N ASP A 255 -22.90 1.21 -32.60
CA ASP A 255 -23.83 1.61 -31.55
C ASP A 255 -23.53 0.94 -30.19
N PHE A 256 -22.66 -0.08 -30.15
CA PHE A 256 -22.35 -0.85 -28.95
C PHE A 256 -21.00 -0.48 -28.33
N ASP A 257 -20.98 -0.17 -27.03
CA ASP A 257 -19.75 -0.14 -26.23
C ASP A 257 -19.44 -1.58 -25.78
N TYR A 258 -18.42 -2.21 -26.35
CA TYR A 258 -18.03 -3.59 -26.00
C TYR A 258 -17.19 -3.66 -24.70
N GLY A 259 -16.73 -2.51 -24.20
CA GLY A 259 -15.85 -2.42 -23.05
C GLY A 259 -14.45 -3.00 -23.29
N GLU A 260 -14.00 -3.89 -22.42
CA GLU A 260 -12.66 -4.50 -22.53
C GLU A 260 -12.63 -5.62 -23.59
N GLU A 261 -11.77 -5.47 -24.60
CA GLU A 261 -11.61 -6.50 -25.63
C GLU A 261 -10.84 -7.72 -25.13
N LEU A 262 -11.42 -8.91 -25.31
CA LEU A 262 -10.80 -10.19 -24.99
C LEU A 262 -10.02 -10.72 -26.19
N SER A 263 -8.70 -10.76 -26.09
CA SER A 263 -7.80 -11.17 -27.18
C SER A 263 -7.51 -12.68 -27.21
N ASN A 264 -7.77 -13.41 -26.12
CA ASN A 264 -7.58 -14.86 -25.98
C ASN A 264 -8.73 -15.49 -25.18
N ILE A 265 -8.83 -16.83 -25.19
CA ILE A 265 -9.77 -17.55 -24.32
C ILE A 265 -9.40 -17.28 -22.87
N GLN A 266 -10.31 -16.66 -22.12
CA GLN A 266 -10.12 -16.42 -20.69
C GLN A 266 -10.66 -17.60 -19.88
N ILE A 267 -9.98 -17.92 -18.78
CA ILE A 267 -10.45 -18.91 -17.81
C ILE A 267 -10.83 -18.14 -16.55
N VAL A 268 -12.09 -18.19 -16.16
CA VAL A 268 -12.60 -17.63 -14.91
C VAL A 268 -13.04 -18.77 -13.99
N LYS A 269 -12.84 -18.60 -12.68
CA LYS A 269 -13.06 -19.66 -11.69
C LYS A 269 -13.99 -19.22 -10.57
N GLY A 270 -14.74 -20.18 -10.03
CA GLY A 270 -15.53 -19.99 -8.81
C GLY A 270 -16.68 -18.99 -8.96
N ILE A 271 -17.28 -18.91 -10.16
CA ILE A 271 -18.43 -18.03 -10.41
C ILE A 271 -19.68 -18.68 -9.81
N LYS A 272 -20.27 -18.05 -8.79
CA LYS A 272 -21.52 -18.53 -8.19
C LYS A 272 -22.69 -18.32 -9.16
N HIS A 273 -23.72 -19.16 -9.06
CA HIS A 273 -24.95 -19.07 -9.87
C HIS A 273 -24.76 -19.21 -11.40
N VAL A 274 -23.62 -19.76 -11.83
CA VAL A 274 -23.29 -20.01 -13.24
C VAL A 274 -22.70 -21.41 -13.37
N GLU A 275 -23.03 -22.08 -14.46
CA GLU A 275 -22.57 -23.44 -14.76
C GLU A 275 -21.14 -23.42 -15.33
N GLU A 276 -20.43 -24.54 -15.20
CA GLU A 276 -19.14 -24.73 -15.87
C GLU A 276 -19.37 -24.88 -17.37
N GLY A 277 -18.48 -24.32 -18.19
CA GLY A 277 -18.61 -24.41 -19.64
C GLY A 277 -17.91 -23.28 -20.39
N TYR A 278 -18.21 -23.18 -21.68
CA TYR A 278 -17.64 -22.22 -22.62
C TYR A 278 -18.71 -21.23 -23.06
N TYR A 279 -18.57 -19.98 -22.63
CA TYR A 279 -19.53 -18.91 -22.83
C TYR A 279 -19.09 -18.02 -23.99
N LEU A 280 -20.03 -17.70 -24.89
CA LEU A 280 -19.83 -16.73 -25.96
C LEU A 280 -20.08 -15.32 -25.44
N VAL A 281 -19.02 -14.69 -24.95
CA VAL A 281 -19.05 -13.36 -24.37
C VAL A 281 -18.99 -12.33 -25.50
N VAL A 282 -19.95 -11.42 -25.51
CA VAL A 282 -20.07 -10.35 -26.52
C VAL A 282 -19.54 -9.01 -26.02
N ALA A 283 -19.48 -8.78 -24.70
CA ALA A 283 -18.94 -7.55 -24.11
C ALA A 283 -18.49 -7.76 -22.66
N VAL A 284 -17.56 -6.93 -22.20
CA VAL A 284 -17.01 -6.98 -20.84
C VAL A 284 -16.96 -5.59 -20.23
N HIS A 285 -17.67 -5.37 -19.12
CA HIS A 285 -17.71 -4.08 -18.44
C HIS A 285 -17.40 -4.20 -16.95
N THR A 286 -16.81 -3.16 -16.37
CA THR A 286 -16.68 -3.01 -14.91
C THR A 286 -17.78 -2.12 -14.31
N ASP A 287 -18.53 -1.42 -15.16
CA ASP A 287 -19.54 -0.43 -14.80
C ASP A 287 -20.95 -0.95 -15.10
N THR A 288 -21.88 -0.77 -14.16
CA THR A 288 -23.26 -1.26 -14.25
C THR A 288 -24.10 -0.51 -15.27
N ASP A 289 -23.88 0.79 -15.45
CA ASP A 289 -24.65 1.61 -16.39
C ASP A 289 -24.27 1.26 -17.82
N LYS A 290 -22.97 1.08 -18.08
CA LYS A 290 -22.47 0.60 -19.38
C LYS A 290 -22.98 -0.80 -19.71
N ARG A 291 -22.92 -1.71 -18.74
CA ARG A 291 -23.50 -3.06 -18.86
C ARG A 291 -24.98 -2.97 -19.24
N ASP A 292 -25.76 -2.18 -18.51
CA ASP A 292 -27.20 -2.07 -18.72
C ASP A 292 -27.54 -1.40 -20.06
N GLU A 293 -26.74 -0.44 -20.51
CA GLU A 293 -26.87 0.15 -21.84
C GLU A 293 -26.63 -0.88 -22.95
N PHE A 294 -25.57 -1.68 -22.84
CA PHE A 294 -25.31 -2.77 -23.79
C PHE A 294 -26.47 -3.77 -23.83
N LEU A 295 -26.96 -4.20 -22.66
CA LEU A 295 -28.09 -5.12 -22.53
C LEU A 295 -29.36 -4.53 -23.17
N ARG A 296 -29.68 -3.25 -22.92
CA ARG A 296 -30.81 -2.56 -23.55
C ARG A 296 -30.67 -2.57 -25.08
N LYS A 297 -29.51 -2.23 -25.62
CA LYS A 297 -29.29 -2.23 -27.08
C LYS A 297 -29.38 -3.64 -27.69
N ALA A 298 -28.90 -4.65 -26.98
CA ALA A 298 -29.00 -6.05 -27.41
C ALA A 298 -30.46 -6.52 -27.43
N VAL A 299 -31.24 -6.22 -26.38
CA VAL A 299 -32.69 -6.52 -26.33
C VAL A 299 -33.45 -5.75 -27.41
N ALA A 300 -33.13 -4.46 -27.60
CA ALA A 300 -33.73 -3.64 -28.66
C ALA A 300 -33.41 -4.17 -30.06
N SER A 301 -32.26 -4.83 -30.23
CA SER A 301 -31.88 -5.56 -31.47
C SER A 301 -32.57 -6.93 -31.60
N GLY A 302 -33.46 -7.29 -30.68
CA GLY A 302 -34.24 -8.52 -30.70
C GLY A 302 -33.60 -9.71 -29.96
N GLN A 303 -32.47 -9.54 -29.27
CA GLN A 303 -31.83 -10.62 -28.53
C GLN A 303 -32.43 -10.77 -27.12
N LYS A 304 -33.34 -11.71 -26.96
CA LYS A 304 -34.08 -11.93 -25.70
C LYS A 304 -33.29 -12.77 -24.69
N ASP A 305 -32.38 -13.60 -25.15
CA ASP A 305 -31.61 -14.53 -24.31
C ASP A 305 -30.30 -13.90 -23.77
N ILE A 306 -30.06 -12.61 -24.04
CA ILE A 306 -28.88 -11.89 -23.54
C ILE A 306 -28.83 -11.92 -22.01
N ASN A 307 -27.73 -12.38 -21.46
CA ASN A 307 -27.51 -12.61 -20.04
C ASN A 307 -26.09 -12.13 -19.67
N PHE A 308 -25.76 -12.18 -18.38
CA PHE A 308 -24.42 -11.89 -17.93
C PHE A 308 -24.10 -12.62 -16.63
N PHE A 309 -22.82 -12.74 -16.34
CA PHE A 309 -22.33 -13.09 -15.01
C PHE A 309 -21.32 -12.07 -14.52
N PHE A 310 -21.12 -12.03 -13.21
CA PHE A 310 -20.12 -11.18 -12.57
C PHE A 310 -18.99 -12.04 -12.02
N ASP A 311 -17.75 -11.72 -12.39
CA ASP A 311 -16.58 -12.30 -11.76
C ASP A 311 -16.07 -11.37 -10.66
N VAL A 312 -16.22 -11.81 -9.41
CA VAL A 312 -15.77 -11.07 -8.23
C VAL A 312 -14.26 -10.85 -8.25
N ASN A 313 -13.48 -11.78 -8.82
CA ASN A 313 -12.01 -11.70 -8.83
C ASN A 313 -11.49 -10.54 -9.67
N THR A 314 -12.11 -10.33 -10.83
CA THR A 314 -11.76 -9.26 -11.77
C THR A 314 -12.68 -8.04 -11.65
N SER A 315 -13.78 -8.14 -10.89
CA SER A 315 -14.85 -7.14 -10.81
C SER A 315 -15.43 -6.78 -12.18
N LYS A 316 -15.60 -7.80 -13.03
CA LYS A 316 -16.08 -7.64 -14.42
C LYS A 316 -17.40 -8.36 -14.64
N TYR A 317 -18.27 -7.71 -15.40
CA TYR A 317 -19.47 -8.25 -16.00
C TYR A 317 -19.15 -8.82 -17.38
N TYR A 318 -19.40 -10.10 -17.56
CA TYR A 318 -19.25 -10.80 -18.83
C TYR A 318 -20.64 -11.02 -19.43
N ILE A 319 -20.95 -10.31 -20.52
CA ILE A 319 -22.25 -10.37 -21.19
C ILE A 319 -22.20 -11.46 -22.26
N TYR A 320 -23.16 -12.38 -22.25
CA TYR A 320 -23.23 -13.52 -23.16
C TYR A 320 -24.68 -13.81 -23.55
N TYR A 321 -24.90 -14.63 -24.58
CA TYR A 321 -26.26 -15.14 -24.88
C TYR A 321 -26.29 -16.65 -25.18
N GLU A 322 -25.13 -17.28 -25.34
CA GLU A 322 -24.98 -18.71 -25.60
C GLU A 322 -23.82 -19.28 -24.77
N HIS A 323 -23.95 -20.53 -24.34
CA HIS A 323 -22.89 -21.30 -23.69
C HIS A 323 -22.92 -22.75 -24.15
N TYR A 324 -21.79 -23.44 -24.01
CA TYR A 324 -21.58 -24.81 -24.47
C TYR A 324 -20.71 -25.59 -23.47
N ASP A 325 -21.00 -26.87 -23.28
CA ASP A 325 -20.19 -27.72 -22.38
C ASP A 325 -18.80 -28.04 -22.98
N GLY A 326 -18.68 -28.03 -24.31
CA GLY A 326 -17.49 -28.44 -25.04
C GLY A 326 -16.84 -27.34 -25.87
N MET A 327 -15.51 -27.24 -25.79
CA MET A 327 -14.70 -26.24 -26.51
C MET A 327 -14.94 -26.25 -28.02
N SER A 328 -15.01 -27.44 -28.63
CA SER A 328 -15.22 -27.57 -30.09
C SER A 328 -16.54 -26.96 -30.55
N ASN A 329 -17.61 -27.10 -29.75
CA ASN A 329 -18.93 -26.54 -30.08
C ASN A 329 -18.90 -25.02 -29.96
N ALA A 330 -18.27 -24.48 -28.92
CA ALA A 330 -18.09 -23.04 -28.76
C ALA A 330 -17.27 -22.42 -29.89
N GLN A 331 -16.20 -23.10 -30.35
CA GLN A 331 -15.39 -22.64 -31.50
C GLN A 331 -16.20 -22.65 -32.80
N ASN A 332 -16.97 -23.70 -33.05
CA ASN A 332 -17.82 -23.77 -34.23
C ASN A 332 -18.89 -22.66 -34.22
N ALA A 333 -19.50 -22.41 -33.07
CA ALA A 333 -20.46 -21.31 -32.89
C ALA A 333 -19.81 -19.93 -33.08
N LEU A 334 -18.62 -19.70 -32.51
CA LEU A 334 -17.86 -18.47 -32.72
C LEU A 334 -17.49 -18.26 -34.20
N GLY A 335 -17.13 -19.34 -34.92
CA GLY A 335 -16.83 -19.30 -36.35
C GLY A 335 -18.05 -19.02 -37.24
N SER A 336 -19.25 -19.35 -36.74
CA SER A 336 -20.54 -19.18 -37.42
C SER A 336 -21.39 -18.04 -36.84
N LYS A 337 -20.79 -17.16 -36.01
CA LYS A 337 -21.41 -16.14 -35.16
C LYS A 337 -22.43 -15.20 -35.81
N GLY A 338 -22.62 -15.25 -37.12
CA GLY A 338 -23.61 -14.47 -37.86
C GLY A 338 -23.32 -12.97 -37.87
N ASN A 339 -24.28 -12.19 -38.37
CA ASN A 339 -24.14 -10.75 -38.61
C ASN A 339 -24.95 -9.90 -37.62
N LYS A 340 -25.24 -10.40 -36.41
CA LYS A 340 -25.90 -9.58 -35.39
C LYS A 340 -24.96 -8.43 -34.98
N PRO A 341 -25.47 -7.20 -34.77
CA PRO A 341 -24.62 -6.02 -34.59
C PRO A 341 -23.70 -6.11 -33.36
N PHE A 342 -24.11 -6.81 -32.32
CA PHE A 342 -23.33 -6.99 -31.09
C PHE A 342 -22.32 -8.16 -31.13
N ASN A 343 -22.14 -8.85 -32.26
CA ASN A 343 -21.26 -10.02 -32.37
C ASN A 343 -19.82 -9.69 -32.83
N SER A 344 -19.53 -8.40 -33.06
CA SER A 344 -18.26 -7.93 -33.64
C SER A 344 -17.04 -8.32 -32.81
N LYS A 345 -17.12 -8.19 -31.48
CA LYS A 345 -16.03 -8.45 -30.52
C LYS A 345 -16.25 -9.70 -29.67
N MET A 346 -17.03 -10.65 -30.18
CA MET A 346 -17.33 -11.88 -29.46
C MET A 346 -16.08 -12.74 -29.24
N SER A 347 -15.95 -13.26 -28.02
CA SER A 347 -14.84 -14.12 -27.57
C SER A 347 -15.36 -15.25 -26.66
N ILE A 348 -14.57 -16.31 -26.51
CA ILE A 348 -14.90 -17.45 -25.63
C ILE A 348 -14.31 -17.22 -24.24
N VAL A 349 -15.12 -17.42 -23.20
CA VAL A 349 -14.69 -17.48 -21.80
C VAL A 349 -15.04 -18.84 -21.24
N LYS A 350 -14.06 -19.54 -20.67
CA LYS A 350 -14.24 -20.81 -19.96
C LYS A 350 -14.52 -20.54 -18.49
N ILE A 351 -15.59 -21.11 -17.96
CA ILE A 351 -15.91 -21.10 -16.53
C ILE A 351 -15.57 -22.47 -15.94
N GLU A 352 -14.76 -22.46 -14.87
CA GLU A 352 -14.43 -23.63 -14.05
C GLU A 352 -14.87 -23.38 -12.60
N LYS A 353 -15.10 -24.43 -11.81
CA LYS A 353 -15.34 -24.29 -10.37
C LYS A 353 -14.08 -24.09 -9.55
#